data_AF-A0A382RXC8-F1
#
_entry.id   AF-A0A382RXC8-F1
#
_cell.length_a   1.000
_cell.length_b   1.000
_cell.length_c   1.000
_cell.angle_alpha   90.00
_cell.angle_beta   90.00
_cell.angle_gamma   90.00
#
_symmetry.space_group_name_H-M   'P 1'
#
loop_
_entity.id
_entity.type
_entity.pdbx_description
1 polymer ?
#
loop_
_entity_poly.entity_id
_entity_poly.type
_entity_poly.pdbx_seq_one_letter_code
_entity_poly.pdbx_strand_id
1 'polypeptide(L)'
;SFNAFADYSEENDYPNCKSSNNYEVIDSKRIIKTDYMKEEQSYNYPSQVGPYKIEIYLDKTCHEEIAYITDGFGILDDKGSVLYYSLNDIYWSYNLQETTPSEDFPFYVLQHHSGGAHCCFSSFFLSKDKPYRLHQELYSGDVKPKYSDVDNDGAFEMVIYDNTYTYWKTSFAGSRFIRVIYRVDKDGFHVAQDLIRQEMKHPTVELALQQVRIENEGQTLHDIGVLTAEFLYAGMEKEAWQFFDQIWAEQDFKIRKEEFKTEIKETVFGSEHYLRIIETQS
;
A
#
# COMPACT_ATOMS: atom_id res chain seq x y z
N SER A 1 31.28 -20.73 21.60
CA SER A 1 31.45 -19.42 22.25
C SER A 1 31.19 -18.35 21.22
N PHE A 2 30.00 -17.76 21.23
CA PHE A 2 29.66 -16.62 20.38
C PHE A 2 29.95 -15.36 21.18
N ASN A 3 31.01 -14.65 20.82
CA ASN A 3 31.31 -13.30 21.28
C ASN A 3 31.78 -12.53 20.04
N ALA A 4 30.88 -11.75 19.46
CA ALA A 4 31.23 -10.66 18.55
C ALA A 4 30.18 -9.57 18.77
N PHE A 5 30.49 -8.66 19.69
CA PHE A 5 29.84 -7.36 19.74
C PHE A 5 30.61 -6.50 18.74
N ALA A 6 30.04 -6.27 17.57
CA ALA A 6 30.55 -5.25 16.67
C ALA A 6 29.98 -3.90 17.14
N ASP A 7 30.87 -3.08 17.69
CA ASP A 7 30.63 -1.71 18.15
C ASP A 7 30.73 -0.79 16.93
N TYR A 8 29.61 -0.55 16.24
CA TYR A 8 29.48 0.43 15.17
C TYR A 8 29.10 1.81 15.76
N SER A 9 29.93 2.82 15.47
CA SER A 9 29.74 4.20 15.91
C SER A 9 28.74 4.97 15.05
N GLU A 10 27.99 5.90 15.66
CA GLU A 10 26.87 6.71 15.12
C GLU A 10 27.17 7.60 13.88
N GLU A 11 28.34 7.50 13.25
CA GLU A 11 28.71 8.28 12.06
C GLU A 11 28.62 7.45 10.79
N ASN A 12 27.44 7.40 10.15
CA ASN A 12 27.19 7.13 8.71
C ASN A 12 27.89 5.94 8.00
N ASP A 13 28.63 5.08 8.68
CA ASP A 13 29.23 3.87 8.13
C ASP A 13 28.23 2.71 8.19
N TYR A 14 27.06 2.88 7.57
CA TYR A 14 26.38 1.70 7.06
C TYR A 14 27.30 1.11 5.98
N PRO A 15 27.64 -0.19 6.05
CA PRO A 15 28.46 -0.77 5.00
C PRO A 15 27.70 -0.56 3.68
N ASN A 16 28.30 0.21 2.78
CA ASN A 16 27.94 0.24 1.36
C ASN A 16 28.24 -1.15 0.77
N CYS A 17 27.53 -2.18 1.23
CA CYS A 17 27.69 -3.51 0.72
C CYS A 17 26.88 -3.61 -0.57
N LYS A 18 27.60 -3.75 -1.67
CA LYS A 18 26.99 -4.12 -2.94
C LYS A 18 26.64 -5.59 -2.85
N SER A 19 25.37 -5.93 -3.13
CA SER A 19 24.90 -7.32 -3.21
C SER A 19 25.91 -8.19 -3.95
N SER A 20 26.29 -9.29 -3.31
CA SER A 20 27.18 -10.31 -3.87
C SER A 20 26.42 -11.35 -4.70
N ASN A 21 25.07 -11.30 -4.66
CA ASN A 21 24.15 -12.30 -5.19
C ASN A 21 24.37 -13.72 -4.62
N ASN A 22 25.06 -13.84 -3.49
CA ASN A 22 25.33 -15.10 -2.81
C ASN A 22 24.38 -15.27 -1.62
N TYR A 23 23.14 -15.66 -1.92
CA TYR A 23 22.08 -15.75 -0.93
C TYR A 23 21.98 -17.14 -0.28
N GLU A 24 21.65 -17.18 1.01
CA GLU A 24 21.19 -18.39 1.70
C GLU A 24 19.82 -18.23 2.33
N VAL A 25 19.10 -19.35 2.45
CA VAL A 25 17.86 -19.44 3.24
C VAL A 25 18.24 -19.52 4.71
N ILE A 26 17.69 -18.62 5.51
CA ILE A 26 17.89 -18.59 6.96
C ILE A 26 16.59 -18.96 7.70
N ASP A 27 16.73 -19.56 8.88
CA ASP A 27 15.61 -19.75 9.81
C ASP A 27 15.23 -18.38 10.38
N SER A 28 13.96 -17.98 10.28
CA SER A 28 13.48 -16.69 10.79
C SER A 28 13.69 -16.54 12.29
N LYS A 29 13.74 -17.64 13.06
CA LYS A 29 14.08 -17.64 14.50
C LYS A 29 15.53 -17.30 14.78
N ARG A 30 16.39 -17.38 13.76
CA ARG A 30 17.83 -17.08 13.84
C ARG A 30 18.12 -15.60 13.63
N ILE A 31 17.11 -14.80 13.25
CA ILE A 31 17.20 -13.33 13.19
C ILE A 31 17.23 -12.83 14.64
N ILE A 32 18.41 -12.41 15.11
CA ILE A 32 18.64 -12.03 16.51
C ILE A 32 18.25 -10.55 16.69
N LYS A 33 17.37 -10.27 17.65
CA LYS A 33 17.11 -8.92 18.17
C LYS A 33 18.39 -8.39 18.81
N THR A 34 18.86 -7.22 18.40
CA THR A 34 19.97 -6.57 19.11
C THR A 34 19.64 -5.11 19.47
N ASP A 35 20.36 -4.60 20.46
CA ASP A 35 20.17 -3.34 21.18
C ASP A 35 20.51 -2.06 20.37
N TYR A 36 20.87 -2.18 19.08
CA TYR A 36 21.23 -1.02 18.25
C TYR A 36 20.06 -0.09 17.89
N MET A 37 18.83 -0.58 18.01
CA MET A 37 17.62 0.21 17.83
C MET A 37 17.09 0.57 19.22
N LYS A 38 16.87 1.86 19.49
CA LYS A 38 16.29 2.34 20.77
C LYS A 38 14.91 1.73 21.09
N GLU A 39 14.25 1.15 20.09
CA GLU A 39 12.94 0.51 20.20
C GLU A 39 13.03 -1.00 19.91
N GLU A 40 12.28 -1.79 20.69
CA GLU A 40 12.14 -3.23 20.50
C GLU A 40 11.49 -3.52 19.14
N GLN A 41 12.31 -3.98 18.19
CA GLN A 41 11.81 -4.46 16.90
C GLN A 41 11.30 -5.90 17.05
N SER A 42 10.02 -6.12 16.73
CA SER A 42 9.46 -7.46 16.59
C SER A 42 9.48 -7.85 15.11
N TYR A 43 10.39 -8.75 14.74
CA TYR A 43 10.37 -9.37 13.42
C TYR A 43 9.34 -10.48 13.42
N ASN A 44 8.29 -10.31 12.60
CA ASN A 44 7.34 -11.37 12.34
C ASN A 44 7.55 -11.85 10.90
N TYR A 45 7.89 -13.13 10.74
CA TYR A 45 8.02 -13.79 9.45
C TYR A 45 7.37 -15.17 9.58
N PRO A 46 6.17 -15.39 9.02
CA PRO A 46 5.57 -16.71 9.00
C PRO A 46 6.46 -17.63 8.17
N SER A 47 6.72 -18.85 8.62
CA SER A 47 7.42 -19.86 7.81
C SER A 47 6.53 -20.46 6.72
N GLN A 48 5.21 -20.24 6.83
CA GLN A 48 4.20 -20.83 5.97
C GLN A 48 2.92 -20.00 6.01
N VAL A 49 2.21 -19.91 4.89
CA VAL A 49 0.85 -19.35 4.76
C VAL A 49 0.03 -20.30 3.91
N GLY A 50 -1.02 -20.90 4.47
CA GLY A 50 -1.74 -21.97 3.79
C GLY A 50 -0.78 -23.09 3.30
N PRO A 51 -0.81 -23.49 2.01
CA PRO A 51 0.12 -24.47 1.45
C PRO A 51 1.48 -23.88 1.02
N TYR A 52 1.68 -22.57 1.14
CA TYR A 52 2.86 -21.87 0.66
C TYR A 52 3.95 -21.83 1.71
N LYS A 53 5.17 -22.22 1.32
CA LYS A 53 6.36 -22.05 2.16
C LYS A 53 6.92 -20.65 1.96
N ILE A 54 7.29 -20.01 3.06
CA ILE A 54 7.97 -18.70 3.03
C ILE A 54 9.43 -18.92 3.41
N GLU A 55 10.33 -18.40 2.58
CA GLU A 55 11.76 -18.43 2.82
C GLU A 55 12.29 -17.01 2.96
N ILE A 56 13.24 -16.81 3.88
CA ILE A 56 13.92 -15.54 4.06
C ILE A 56 15.36 -15.69 3.57
N TYR A 57 15.82 -14.73 2.78
CA TYR A 57 17.13 -14.76 2.14
C TYR A 57 18.08 -13.75 2.79
N LEU A 58 19.34 -14.16 2.96
CA LEU A 58 20.44 -13.34 3.46
C LEU A 58 21.64 -13.45 2.51
N ASP A 59 22.24 -12.33 2.13
CA ASP A 59 23.50 -12.27 1.39
C ASP A 59 24.65 -12.58 2.35
N LYS A 60 25.26 -13.75 2.17
CA LYS A 60 26.34 -14.25 3.02
C LYS A 60 27.54 -13.32 3.09
N THR A 61 27.83 -12.62 2.00
CA THR A 61 29.07 -11.86 1.86
C THR A 61 28.93 -10.47 2.50
N CYS A 62 27.71 -9.95 2.52
CA CYS A 62 27.41 -8.63 3.07
C CYS A 62 27.02 -8.64 4.54
N HIS A 63 26.28 -9.66 4.97
CA HIS A 63 25.54 -9.60 6.23
C HIS A 63 25.82 -10.79 7.18
N GLU A 64 26.94 -11.52 7.01
CA GLU A 64 27.31 -12.66 7.88
C GLU A 64 27.34 -12.27 9.37
N GLU A 65 27.67 -11.01 9.68
CA GLU A 65 27.76 -10.47 11.04
C GLU A 65 26.63 -9.48 11.39
N ILE A 66 25.73 -9.16 10.45
CA ILE A 66 24.70 -8.12 10.58
C ILE A 66 23.33 -8.81 10.64
N ALA A 67 22.96 -9.25 11.84
CA ALA A 67 21.72 -10.00 12.11
C ALA A 67 20.41 -9.18 11.96
N TYR A 68 20.46 -7.98 11.38
CA TYR A 68 19.35 -7.00 11.35
C TYR A 68 18.68 -6.89 9.97
N ILE A 69 19.30 -7.42 8.92
CA ILE A 69 18.88 -7.14 7.54
C ILE A 69 18.59 -8.48 6.88
N THR A 70 17.35 -8.67 6.44
CA THR A 70 17.02 -9.72 5.48
C THR A 70 17.17 -9.10 4.10
N ASP A 71 17.86 -9.75 3.17
CA ASP A 71 18.03 -9.20 1.82
C ASP A 71 16.82 -9.46 0.91
N GLY A 72 15.97 -10.40 1.31
CA GLY A 72 14.89 -10.89 0.49
C GLY A 72 13.93 -11.84 1.20
N PHE A 73 12.81 -12.12 0.55
CA PHE A 73 11.98 -13.29 0.87
C PHE A 73 11.47 -13.94 -0.40
N GLY A 74 11.12 -15.22 -0.29
CA GLY A 74 10.54 -16.04 -1.34
C GLY A 74 9.21 -16.64 -0.89
N ILE A 75 8.27 -16.74 -1.83
CA ILE A 75 7.01 -17.48 -1.68
C ILE A 75 7.08 -18.68 -2.60
N LEU A 76 7.00 -19.88 -2.03
CA LEU A 76 7.11 -21.15 -2.73
C LEU A 76 5.81 -21.94 -2.62
N ASP A 77 5.44 -22.68 -3.66
CA ASP A 77 4.31 -23.60 -3.65
C ASP A 77 4.58 -24.89 -2.84
N ASP A 78 3.59 -25.79 -2.76
CA ASP A 78 3.69 -27.06 -2.03
C ASP A 78 4.72 -28.06 -2.59
N LYS A 79 5.27 -27.78 -3.78
CA LYS A 79 6.34 -28.55 -4.43
C LYS A 79 7.71 -27.87 -4.31
N GLY A 80 7.77 -26.68 -3.71
CA GLY A 80 8.98 -25.87 -3.65
C GLY A 80 9.27 -25.06 -4.91
N SER A 81 8.30 -24.89 -5.81
CA SER A 81 8.42 -23.99 -6.96
C SER A 81 8.31 -22.54 -6.48
N VAL A 82 9.24 -21.68 -6.89
CA VAL A 82 9.20 -20.25 -6.54
C VAL A 82 8.10 -19.55 -7.33
N LEU A 83 7.19 -18.89 -6.63
CA LEU A 83 6.12 -18.07 -7.21
C LEU A 83 6.40 -16.59 -7.14
N TYR A 84 7.16 -16.17 -6.13
CA TYR A 84 7.61 -14.80 -5.94
C TYR A 84 8.93 -14.81 -5.20
N TYR A 85 9.80 -13.86 -5.54
CA TYR A 85 10.93 -13.51 -4.71
C TYR A 85 11.21 -12.01 -4.84
N SER A 86 11.60 -11.39 -3.73
CA SER A 86 12.15 -10.03 -3.70
C SER A 86 13.58 -10.12 -3.18
N LEU A 87 14.52 -9.45 -3.85
CA LEU A 87 15.93 -9.34 -3.48
C LEU A 87 16.33 -7.87 -3.56
N ASN A 88 17.11 -7.39 -2.61
CA ASN A 88 17.71 -6.03 -2.57
C ASN A 88 16.74 -4.85 -2.35
N ASP A 89 15.44 -5.08 -2.19
CA ASP A 89 14.46 -4.05 -1.78
C ASP A 89 14.26 -4.00 -0.26
N ILE A 90 15.07 -4.75 0.47
CA ILE A 90 14.83 -5.09 1.87
C ILE A 90 15.95 -4.56 2.78
N TYR A 91 16.39 -3.33 2.56
CA TYR A 91 17.17 -2.64 3.60
C TYR A 91 16.31 -2.35 4.85
N TRP A 92 14.99 -2.55 4.75
CA TRP A 92 14.02 -2.17 5.76
C TRP A 92 12.77 -3.10 5.85
N SER A 93 12.76 -4.40 5.46
CA SER A 93 11.54 -5.19 5.78
C SER A 93 11.51 -5.46 7.26
N TYR A 94 10.59 -4.80 7.95
CA TYR A 94 10.43 -5.02 9.36
C TYR A 94 9.42 -6.14 9.63
N ASN A 95 8.51 -6.43 8.69
CA ASN A 95 7.41 -7.35 8.96
C ASN A 95 6.79 -7.98 7.70
N LEU A 96 6.67 -9.32 7.72
CA LEU A 96 5.85 -10.09 6.81
C LEU A 96 4.81 -10.85 7.65
N GLN A 97 3.53 -10.72 7.35
CA GLN A 97 2.48 -11.28 8.22
C GLN A 97 1.38 -11.93 7.39
N GLU A 98 0.89 -13.08 7.84
CA GLU A 98 -0.36 -13.61 7.32
C GLU A 98 -1.52 -12.75 7.83
N THR A 99 -2.33 -12.22 6.92
CA THR A 99 -3.47 -11.36 7.23
C THR A 99 -4.75 -11.83 6.54
N THR A 100 -4.86 -13.12 6.26
CA THR A 100 -6.07 -13.73 5.69
C THR A 100 -7.28 -13.41 6.60
N PRO A 101 -8.31 -12.68 6.13
CA PRO A 101 -9.39 -12.19 7.00
C PRO A 101 -10.28 -13.28 7.57
N SER A 102 -10.53 -14.33 6.78
CA SER A 102 -11.35 -15.48 7.13
C SER A 102 -11.01 -16.68 6.25
N GLU A 103 -11.44 -17.87 6.66
CA GLU A 103 -11.32 -19.09 5.85
C GLU A 103 -12.09 -19.00 4.53
N ASP A 104 -13.17 -18.23 4.49
CA ASP A 104 -14.00 -18.05 3.30
C ASP A 104 -13.46 -16.97 2.34
N PHE A 105 -12.48 -16.18 2.77
CA PHE A 105 -11.81 -15.21 1.89
C PHE A 105 -11.14 -15.96 0.71
N PRO A 106 -11.27 -15.49 -0.55
CA PRO A 106 -10.88 -16.27 -1.73
C PRO A 106 -9.37 -16.51 -1.87
N PHE A 107 -8.55 -15.79 -1.10
CA PHE A 107 -7.09 -15.87 -1.14
C PHE A 107 -6.50 -16.12 0.24
N TYR A 108 -5.31 -16.69 0.29
CA TYR A 108 -4.42 -16.43 1.41
C TYR A 108 -3.76 -15.07 1.21
N VAL A 109 -3.60 -14.31 2.29
CA VAL A 109 -3.05 -12.95 2.22
C VAL A 109 -1.78 -12.89 3.04
N LEU A 110 -0.68 -12.52 2.38
CA LEU A 110 0.59 -12.21 3.01
C LEU A 110 0.83 -10.70 2.86
N GLN A 111 1.05 -10.00 3.95
CA GLN A 111 1.28 -8.56 3.96
C GLN A 111 2.71 -8.25 4.37
N HIS A 112 3.37 -7.42 3.57
CA HIS A 112 4.68 -6.87 3.82
C HIS A 112 4.58 -5.41 4.25
N HIS A 113 5.36 -5.03 5.26
CA HIS A 113 5.55 -3.65 5.68
C HIS A 113 7.04 -3.32 5.78
N SER A 114 7.46 -2.29 5.05
CA SER A 114 8.85 -1.82 5.05
C SER A 114 9.23 -0.96 6.27
N GLY A 115 8.37 -0.84 7.29
CA GLY A 115 8.63 -0.17 8.58
C GLY A 115 9.15 1.27 8.55
N GLY A 116 8.99 1.98 7.45
CA GLY A 116 9.16 3.43 7.42
C GLY A 116 8.00 4.13 8.12
N ALA A 117 8.24 5.33 8.67
CA ALA A 117 7.23 6.10 9.38
C ALA A 117 5.98 6.42 8.52
N HIS A 118 6.14 6.45 7.19
CA HIS A 118 5.12 6.85 6.23
C HIS A 118 5.09 5.98 4.97
N CYS A 119 5.47 4.70 5.05
CA CYS A 119 5.54 3.78 3.91
C CYS A 119 6.13 2.44 4.38
N CYS A 120 5.85 1.29 3.78
CA CYS A 120 5.04 0.98 2.60
C CYS A 120 4.38 -0.38 2.81
N PHE A 121 3.08 -0.49 2.52
CA PHE A 121 2.36 -1.76 2.60
C PHE A 121 2.23 -2.40 1.22
N SER A 122 2.67 -3.65 1.10
CA SER A 122 2.37 -4.52 -0.04
C SER A 122 1.59 -5.73 0.44
N SER A 123 0.63 -6.20 -0.36
CA SER A 123 -0.12 -7.43 -0.09
C SER A 123 0.04 -8.40 -1.25
N PHE A 124 0.32 -9.66 -0.92
CA PHE A 124 0.43 -10.77 -1.86
C PHE A 124 -0.78 -11.67 -1.69
N PHE A 125 -1.55 -11.81 -2.75
CA PHE A 125 -2.77 -12.60 -2.79
C PHE A 125 -2.48 -13.93 -3.46
N LEU A 126 -2.56 -15.01 -2.68
CA LEU A 126 -2.18 -16.35 -3.07
C LEU A 126 -3.43 -17.20 -3.25
N SER A 127 -3.56 -17.87 -4.38
CA SER A 127 -4.74 -18.70 -4.70
C SER A 127 -4.91 -19.86 -3.70
N LYS A 128 -6.14 -20.13 -3.27
CA LYS A 128 -6.42 -21.33 -2.45
C LYS A 128 -6.47 -22.63 -3.25
N ASP A 129 -6.74 -22.54 -4.55
CA ASP A 129 -6.89 -23.69 -5.45
C ASP A 129 -5.62 -24.02 -6.24
N LYS A 130 -5.53 -25.28 -6.68
CA LYS A 130 -4.47 -25.72 -7.61
C LYS A 130 -4.84 -25.37 -9.06
N PRO A 131 -3.86 -25.00 -9.92
CA PRO A 131 -2.45 -24.82 -9.59
C PRO A 131 -2.22 -23.57 -8.74
N TYR A 132 -1.43 -23.71 -7.66
CA TYR A 132 -1.11 -22.61 -6.78
C TYR A 132 -0.34 -21.51 -7.53
N ARG A 133 -0.76 -20.27 -7.35
CA ARG A 133 -0.18 -19.08 -7.98
C ARG A 133 -0.20 -17.88 -7.04
N LEU A 134 0.77 -16.98 -7.24
CA LEU A 134 0.57 -15.58 -6.86
C LEU A 134 -0.47 -15.01 -7.82
N HIS A 135 -1.67 -14.71 -7.29
CA HIS A 135 -2.74 -14.13 -8.09
C HIS A 135 -2.43 -12.67 -8.40
N GLN A 136 -2.06 -11.91 -7.38
CA GLN A 136 -1.73 -10.50 -7.52
C GLN A 136 -0.83 -10.03 -6.37
N GLU A 137 0.13 -9.15 -6.69
CA GLU A 137 0.75 -8.25 -5.73
C GLU A 137 0.02 -6.90 -5.81
N LEU A 138 -0.31 -6.32 -4.65
CA LEU A 138 -0.92 -5.01 -4.56
C LEU A 138 -0.09 -4.13 -3.64
N TYR A 139 0.43 -3.04 -4.20
CA TYR A 139 1.01 -1.96 -3.43
C TYR A 139 -0.11 -1.05 -2.92
N SER A 140 -0.06 -0.71 -1.62
CA SER A 140 -1.06 0.11 -0.93
C SER A 140 -0.45 1.34 -0.24
N GLY A 141 0.83 1.60 -0.52
CA GLY A 141 1.53 2.80 -0.09
C GLY A 141 1.48 3.02 1.41
N ASP A 142 0.93 4.17 1.80
CA ASP A 142 1.06 4.76 3.13
C ASP A 142 0.02 4.21 4.13
N VAL A 143 -0.96 3.43 3.66
CA VAL A 143 -2.05 2.94 4.50
C VAL A 143 -2.22 1.43 4.36
N LYS A 144 -2.19 0.75 5.51
CA LYS A 144 -2.46 -0.68 5.61
C LYS A 144 -3.85 -1.02 5.06
N PRO A 145 -3.97 -1.96 4.10
CA PRO A 145 -5.23 -2.53 3.65
C PRO A 145 -6.03 -3.09 4.82
N LYS A 146 -7.33 -2.85 4.79
CA LYS A 146 -8.29 -3.41 5.75
C LYS A 146 -9.26 -4.33 5.01
N TYR A 147 -9.76 -5.32 5.73
CA TYR A 147 -10.76 -6.23 5.23
C TYR A 147 -11.98 -6.14 6.12
N SER A 148 -13.14 -5.85 5.54
CA SER A 148 -14.39 -5.69 6.27
C SER A 148 -15.57 -5.95 5.35
N ASP A 149 -16.63 -6.53 5.87
CA ASP A 149 -17.95 -6.59 5.24
C ASP A 149 -18.58 -5.18 5.30
N VAL A 150 -18.44 -4.42 4.22
CA VAL A 150 -18.82 -2.99 4.15
C VAL A 150 -20.32 -2.83 3.96
N ASP A 151 -20.96 -3.70 3.17
CA ASP A 151 -22.39 -3.64 2.88
C ASP A 151 -23.26 -4.63 3.69
N ASN A 152 -22.64 -5.41 4.58
CA ASN A 152 -23.27 -6.42 5.45
C ASN A 152 -23.91 -7.58 4.66
N ASP A 153 -23.32 -7.95 3.53
CA ASP A 153 -23.77 -9.07 2.69
C ASP A 153 -23.17 -10.43 3.09
N GLY A 154 -22.22 -10.42 4.05
CA GLY A 154 -21.50 -11.59 4.55
C GLY A 154 -20.19 -11.90 3.82
N ALA A 155 -19.84 -11.16 2.77
CA ALA A 155 -18.54 -11.22 2.12
C ALA A 155 -17.61 -10.12 2.66
N PHE A 156 -16.30 -10.29 2.50
CA PHE A 156 -15.32 -9.28 2.89
C PHE A 156 -14.89 -8.46 1.68
N GLU A 157 -15.06 -7.14 1.75
CA GLU A 157 -14.39 -6.20 0.86
C GLU A 157 -12.98 -5.91 1.35
N MET A 158 -12.12 -5.56 0.40
CA MET A 158 -10.84 -4.95 0.70
C MET A 158 -10.94 -3.42 0.58
N VAL A 159 -10.61 -2.74 1.67
CA VAL A 159 -10.56 -1.28 1.78
C VAL A 159 -9.11 -0.84 1.76
N ILE A 160 -8.74 -0.07 0.75
CA ILE A 160 -7.43 0.58 0.63
C ILE A 160 -7.58 2.08 0.45
N TYR A 161 -6.45 2.78 0.44
CA TYR A 161 -6.42 4.20 0.18
C TYR A 161 -5.40 4.48 -0.92
N ASP A 162 -5.88 5.10 -1.98
CA ASP A 162 -5.03 5.60 -3.05
C ASP A 162 -4.28 6.85 -2.57
N ASN A 163 -2.96 6.75 -2.59
CA ASN A 163 -2.03 7.78 -2.15
C ASN A 163 -1.40 8.55 -3.34
N THR A 164 -2.00 8.50 -4.53
CA THR A 164 -1.54 9.24 -5.73
C THR A 164 -1.48 10.76 -5.50
N TYR A 165 -2.23 11.27 -4.52
CA TYR A 165 -2.21 12.69 -4.10
C TYR A 165 -1.23 13.00 -2.96
N THR A 166 -0.44 12.04 -2.46
CA THR A 166 0.54 12.31 -1.40
C THR A 166 1.54 13.38 -1.86
N TYR A 167 1.79 14.39 -1.01
CA TYR A 167 2.61 15.57 -1.30
C TYR A 167 2.14 16.47 -2.45
N TRP A 168 1.01 16.16 -3.09
CA TRP A 168 0.54 16.97 -4.22
C TRP A 168 -0.09 18.27 -3.70
N LYS A 169 0.60 19.39 -3.92
CA LYS A 169 0.19 20.75 -3.48
C LYS A 169 -0.06 20.91 -1.97
N THR A 170 0.52 20.03 -1.15
CA THR A 170 0.45 20.05 0.32
C THR A 170 1.63 19.29 0.93
N SER A 171 1.82 19.37 2.25
CA SER A 171 2.79 18.52 2.97
C SER A 171 2.21 17.12 3.21
N PHE A 172 3.03 16.15 3.63
CA PHE A 172 2.52 14.82 4.00
C PHE A 172 1.38 14.89 5.03
N ALA A 173 1.58 15.70 6.09
CA ALA A 173 0.59 15.86 7.15
C ALA A 173 -0.72 16.51 6.68
N GLY A 174 -0.68 17.24 5.56
CA GLY A 174 -1.86 17.79 4.90
C GLY A 174 -2.36 16.96 3.72
N SER A 175 -1.75 15.81 3.44
CA SER A 175 -2.17 14.94 2.35
C SER A 175 -3.39 14.15 2.77
N ARG A 176 -4.34 14.03 1.84
CA ARG A 176 -5.53 13.19 1.96
C ARG A 176 -5.45 12.09 0.91
N PHE A 177 -5.98 10.93 1.28
CA PHE A 177 -5.99 9.75 0.43
C PHE A 177 -7.40 9.39 0.03
N ILE A 178 -7.56 8.92 -1.20
CA ILE A 178 -8.87 8.56 -1.75
C ILE A 178 -9.18 7.13 -1.31
N ARG A 179 -10.30 6.94 -0.63
CA ARG A 179 -10.71 5.59 -0.21
C ARG A 179 -11.18 4.78 -1.42
N VAL A 180 -10.59 3.60 -1.60
CA VAL A 180 -10.97 2.65 -2.65
C VAL A 180 -11.45 1.36 -2.00
N ILE A 181 -12.57 0.84 -2.50
CA ILE A 181 -13.15 -0.42 -2.01
C ILE A 181 -13.17 -1.40 -3.17
N TYR A 182 -12.68 -2.61 -2.91
CA TYR A 182 -12.75 -3.72 -3.85
C TYR A 182 -13.69 -4.78 -3.30
N ARG A 183 -14.61 -5.24 -4.14
CA ARG A 183 -15.17 -6.58 -3.99
C ARG A 183 -14.11 -7.58 -4.40
N VAL A 184 -13.94 -8.62 -3.59
CA VAL A 184 -12.90 -9.63 -3.78
C VAL A 184 -13.55 -10.98 -4.00
N ASP A 185 -13.25 -11.61 -5.13
CA ASP A 185 -13.68 -12.96 -5.45
C ASP A 185 -12.52 -13.78 -6.02
N LYS A 186 -12.80 -15.01 -6.45
CA LYS A 186 -11.80 -15.91 -7.03
C LYS A 186 -11.16 -15.39 -8.32
N ASP A 187 -11.86 -14.50 -9.02
CA ASP A 187 -11.45 -13.94 -10.31
C ASP A 187 -10.59 -12.68 -10.11
N GLY A 188 -10.71 -12.04 -8.94
CA GLY A 188 -9.75 -11.07 -8.44
C GLY A 188 -10.39 -9.90 -7.70
N PHE A 189 -9.90 -8.71 -8.01
CA PHE A 189 -10.26 -7.46 -7.33
C PHE A 189 -11.06 -6.57 -8.27
N HIS A 190 -12.30 -6.27 -7.87
CA HIS A 190 -13.23 -5.46 -8.65
C HIS A 190 -13.55 -4.18 -7.89
N VAL A 191 -13.23 -3.02 -8.46
CA VAL A 191 -13.52 -1.74 -7.80
C VAL A 191 -15.04 -1.58 -7.64
N ALA A 192 -15.49 -1.40 -6.40
CA ALA A 192 -16.89 -1.30 -6.04
C ALA A 192 -17.31 0.17 -5.94
N GLN A 193 -17.55 0.82 -7.07
CA GLN A 193 -17.88 2.26 -7.12
C GLN A 193 -19.16 2.60 -6.33
N ASP A 194 -20.12 1.69 -6.28
CA ASP A 194 -21.34 1.82 -5.48
C ASP A 194 -21.04 1.86 -3.98
N LEU A 195 -20.11 1.03 -3.49
CA LEU A 195 -19.68 1.05 -2.09
C LEU A 195 -18.80 2.26 -1.78
N ILE A 196 -17.93 2.66 -2.72
CA ILE A 196 -17.16 3.91 -2.59
C ILE A 196 -18.14 5.07 -2.39
N ARG A 197 -19.17 5.16 -3.24
CA ARG A 197 -20.22 6.19 -3.16
C ARG A 197 -20.98 6.15 -1.84
N GLN A 198 -21.39 4.97 -1.38
CA GLN A 198 -22.10 4.79 -0.12
C GLN A 198 -21.30 5.35 1.07
N GLU A 199 -20.00 5.14 1.06
CA GLU A 199 -19.09 5.47 2.16
C GLU A 199 -18.44 6.85 2.04
N MET A 200 -18.81 7.64 1.02
CA MET A 200 -18.29 9.00 0.86
C MET A 200 -18.67 9.87 2.06
N LYS A 201 -17.68 10.58 2.63
CA LYS A 201 -17.94 11.58 3.68
C LYS A 201 -18.71 12.79 3.16
N HIS A 202 -18.50 13.15 1.89
CA HIS A 202 -19.12 14.30 1.23
C HIS A 202 -19.83 13.85 -0.05
N PRO A 203 -20.95 13.10 0.05
CA PRO A 203 -21.58 12.44 -1.09
C PRO A 203 -22.33 13.40 -2.04
N THR A 204 -22.33 14.70 -1.77
CA THR A 204 -23.00 15.71 -2.60
C THR A 204 -22.08 16.90 -2.85
N VAL A 205 -22.28 17.58 -3.99
CA VAL A 205 -21.53 18.80 -4.35
C VAL A 205 -21.58 19.84 -3.23
N GLU A 206 -22.74 20.05 -2.60
CA GLU A 206 -22.90 21.03 -1.53
C GLU A 206 -22.05 20.68 -0.29
N LEU A 207 -22.05 19.42 0.14
CA LEU A 207 -21.23 18.97 1.27
C LEU A 207 -19.74 19.06 0.98
N ALA A 208 -19.32 18.80 -0.27
CA ALA A 208 -17.94 18.95 -0.70
C ALA A 208 -17.51 20.43 -0.72
N LEU A 209 -18.37 21.33 -1.22
CA LEU A 209 -18.13 22.78 -1.18
C LEU A 209 -18.01 23.28 0.27
N GLN A 210 -18.90 22.83 1.16
CA GLN A 210 -18.84 23.18 2.58
C GLN A 210 -17.52 22.75 3.22
N GLN A 211 -17.02 21.55 2.89
CA GLN A 211 -15.73 21.09 3.40
C GLN A 211 -14.58 22.03 3.00
N VAL A 212 -14.46 22.36 1.72
CA VAL A 212 -13.39 23.26 1.22
C VAL A 212 -13.50 24.66 1.82
N ARG A 213 -14.72 25.16 2.08
CA ARG A 213 -14.94 26.48 2.68
C ARG A 213 -14.53 26.55 4.16
N ILE A 214 -14.54 25.43 4.87
CA ILE A 214 -14.15 25.34 6.29
C ILE A 214 -12.63 25.20 6.44
N GLU A 215 -11.97 24.55 5.48
CA GLU A 215 -10.52 24.31 5.50
C GLU A 215 -9.72 25.57 5.13
N ASN A 216 -8.58 25.79 5.81
CA ASN A 216 -7.74 26.99 5.70
C ASN A 216 -7.18 27.21 4.27
N GLU A 217 -6.88 28.48 3.93
CA GLU A 217 -6.35 28.95 2.63
C GLU A 217 -5.10 28.21 2.10
N GLY A 218 -4.38 27.46 2.93
CA GLY A 218 -3.13 26.80 2.58
C GLY A 218 -3.26 25.43 1.90
N GLN A 219 -4.40 24.73 2.02
CA GLN A 219 -4.61 23.37 1.49
C GLN A 219 -5.71 23.28 0.43
N THR A 220 -6.38 24.39 0.14
CA THR A 220 -7.56 24.48 -0.71
C THR A 220 -7.40 23.81 -2.09
N LEU A 221 -6.24 23.97 -2.75
CA LEU A 221 -6.00 23.30 -4.04
C LEU A 221 -5.88 21.77 -3.89
N HIS A 222 -5.22 21.28 -2.85
CA HIS A 222 -5.13 19.84 -2.59
C HIS A 222 -6.54 19.26 -2.35
N ASP A 223 -7.33 19.90 -1.49
CA ASP A 223 -8.69 19.45 -1.16
C ASP A 223 -9.62 19.46 -2.38
N ILE A 224 -9.54 20.49 -3.23
CA ILE A 224 -10.31 20.52 -4.49
C ILE A 224 -9.92 19.33 -5.39
N GLY A 225 -8.62 19.03 -5.52
CA GLY A 225 -8.15 17.89 -6.31
C GLY A 225 -8.66 16.56 -5.77
N VAL A 226 -8.47 16.31 -4.48
CA VAL A 226 -8.89 15.06 -3.82
C VAL A 226 -10.39 14.88 -3.84
N LEU A 227 -11.19 15.90 -3.51
CA LEU A 227 -12.66 15.79 -3.53
C LEU A 227 -13.19 15.59 -4.96
N THR A 228 -12.59 16.25 -5.96
CA THR A 228 -12.93 15.98 -7.37
C THR A 228 -12.65 14.53 -7.73
N ALA A 229 -11.49 13.99 -7.31
CA ALA A 229 -11.13 12.60 -7.53
C ALA A 229 -12.05 11.62 -6.79
N GLU A 230 -12.45 11.88 -5.54
CA GLU A 230 -13.40 11.05 -4.80
C GLU A 230 -14.72 10.86 -5.58
N PHE A 231 -15.27 11.93 -6.18
CA PHE A 231 -16.45 11.82 -7.04
C PHE A 231 -16.18 10.98 -8.30
N LEU A 232 -15.02 11.14 -8.95
CA LEU A 232 -14.65 10.34 -10.13
C LEU A 232 -14.56 8.84 -9.76
N TYR A 233 -13.91 8.51 -8.65
CA TYR A 233 -13.82 7.15 -8.13
C TYR A 233 -15.18 6.53 -7.82
N ALA A 234 -16.12 7.34 -7.31
CA ALA A 234 -17.51 6.95 -7.05
C ALA A 234 -18.39 6.87 -8.33
N GLY A 235 -17.84 7.11 -9.52
CA GLY A 235 -18.58 7.10 -10.79
C GLY A 235 -19.55 8.28 -10.92
N MET A 236 -19.25 9.40 -10.27
CA MET A 236 -20.06 10.62 -10.21
C MET A 236 -19.39 11.74 -11.01
N GLU A 237 -19.05 11.47 -12.27
CA GLU A 237 -18.25 12.40 -13.09
C GLU A 237 -18.93 13.77 -13.27
N LYS A 238 -20.25 13.79 -13.45
CA LYS A 238 -20.99 15.03 -13.59
C LYS A 238 -20.87 15.89 -12.33
N GLU A 239 -21.04 15.28 -11.16
CA GLU A 239 -20.92 15.93 -9.86
C GLU A 239 -19.49 16.38 -9.57
N ALA A 240 -18.48 15.58 -9.95
CA ALA A 240 -17.07 15.93 -9.84
C ALA A 240 -16.78 17.26 -10.53
N TRP A 241 -17.18 17.39 -11.80
CA TRP A 241 -16.93 18.60 -12.57
C TRP A 241 -17.86 19.76 -12.17
N GLN A 242 -19.07 19.47 -11.71
CA GLN A 242 -19.94 20.49 -11.13
C GLN A 242 -19.32 21.11 -9.86
N PHE A 243 -18.81 20.28 -8.95
CA PHE A 243 -18.09 20.74 -7.75
C PHE A 243 -16.88 21.60 -8.12
N PHE A 244 -16.03 21.10 -9.01
CA PHE A 244 -14.86 21.81 -9.51
C PHE A 244 -15.22 23.17 -10.13
N ASP A 245 -16.25 23.21 -10.97
CA ASP A 245 -16.65 24.43 -11.66
C ASP A 245 -17.22 25.48 -10.70
N GLN A 246 -17.97 25.06 -9.67
CA GLN A 246 -18.56 25.95 -8.68
C GLN A 246 -17.50 26.57 -7.77
N ILE A 247 -16.58 25.77 -7.20
CA ILE A 247 -15.53 26.31 -6.34
C ILE A 247 -14.60 27.27 -7.11
N TRP A 248 -14.35 26.99 -8.39
CA TRP A 248 -13.55 27.87 -9.24
C TRP A 248 -14.21 29.22 -9.54
N ALA A 249 -15.55 29.27 -9.52
CA ALA A 249 -16.28 30.53 -9.69
C ALA A 249 -16.32 31.36 -8.39
N GLU A 250 -16.15 30.74 -7.23
CA GLU A 250 -16.22 31.38 -5.91
C GLU A 250 -14.90 31.99 -5.45
N GLN A 251 -13.77 31.51 -5.97
CA GLN A 251 -12.43 31.90 -5.49
C GLN A 251 -11.53 32.44 -6.61
N ASP A 252 -10.65 33.36 -6.24
CA ASP A 252 -9.64 33.92 -7.15
C ASP A 252 -8.32 33.16 -7.02
N PHE A 253 -8.16 32.10 -7.82
CA PHE A 253 -6.94 31.30 -7.85
C PHE A 253 -5.88 31.94 -8.76
N LYS A 254 -4.62 31.93 -8.31
CA LYS A 254 -3.46 32.44 -9.08
C LYS A 254 -3.06 31.56 -10.28
N ILE A 255 -3.79 30.48 -10.53
CA ILE A 255 -3.50 29.46 -11.55
C ILE A 255 -4.70 29.37 -12.49
N ARG A 256 -4.48 28.99 -13.76
CA ARG A 256 -5.60 28.92 -14.72
C ARG A 256 -6.45 27.67 -14.47
N LYS A 257 -7.78 27.84 -14.56
CA LYS A 257 -8.77 26.76 -14.39
C LYS A 257 -8.44 25.50 -15.19
N GLU A 258 -8.19 25.68 -16.49
CA GLU A 258 -7.96 24.56 -17.41
C GLU A 258 -6.64 23.85 -17.16
N GLU A 259 -5.60 24.57 -16.70
CA GLU A 259 -4.33 23.96 -16.30
C GLU A 259 -4.53 23.06 -15.09
N PHE A 260 -5.22 23.57 -14.07
CA PHE A 260 -5.49 22.81 -12.86
C PHE A 260 -6.38 21.59 -13.12
N LYS A 261 -7.41 21.76 -13.96
CA LYS A 261 -8.29 20.65 -14.37
C LYS A 261 -7.52 19.56 -15.10
N THR A 262 -6.57 19.95 -15.95
CA THR A 262 -5.68 19.01 -16.65
C THR A 262 -4.79 18.28 -15.67
N GLU A 263 -4.19 18.99 -14.71
CA GLU A 263 -3.36 18.40 -13.67
C GLU A 263 -4.13 17.38 -12.82
N ILE A 264 -5.35 17.70 -12.37
CA ILE A 264 -6.21 16.75 -11.64
C ILE A 264 -6.43 15.49 -12.46
N LYS A 265 -6.74 15.62 -13.75
CA LYS A 265 -6.93 14.46 -14.63
C LYS A 265 -5.66 13.63 -14.71
N GLU A 266 -4.52 14.25 -15.00
CA GLU A 266 -3.23 13.55 -15.09
C GLU A 266 -2.88 12.81 -13.79
N THR A 267 -3.10 13.44 -12.63
CA THR A 267 -2.93 12.80 -11.33
C THR A 267 -3.85 11.59 -11.17
N VAL A 268 -5.15 11.73 -11.43
CA VAL A 268 -6.12 10.62 -11.32
C VAL A 268 -5.80 9.49 -12.31
N PHE A 269 -5.46 9.80 -13.56
CA PHE A 269 -5.10 8.80 -14.57
C PHE A 269 -3.73 8.14 -14.31
N GLY A 270 -2.91 8.71 -13.43
CA GLY A 270 -1.70 8.08 -12.92
C GLY A 270 -1.96 6.99 -11.88
N SER A 271 -3.17 6.90 -11.33
CA SER A 271 -3.51 5.90 -10.32
C SER A 271 -3.86 4.56 -10.93
N GLU A 272 -3.14 3.51 -10.52
CA GLU A 272 -3.47 2.12 -10.87
C GLU A 272 -4.88 1.71 -10.43
N HIS A 273 -5.39 2.31 -9.35
CA HIS A 273 -6.73 2.00 -8.85
C HIS A 273 -7.82 2.63 -9.72
N TYR A 274 -7.61 3.88 -10.18
CA TYR A 274 -8.53 4.52 -11.11
C TYR A 274 -8.51 3.85 -12.48
N LEU A 275 -7.34 3.41 -12.95
CA LEU A 275 -7.22 2.71 -14.23
C LEU A 275 -8.09 1.43 -14.26
N ARG A 276 -8.21 0.71 -13.14
CA ARG A 276 -9.11 -0.46 -13.04
C ARG A 276 -10.59 -0.10 -13.16
N ILE A 277 -10.99 1.10 -12.76
CA ILE A 277 -12.36 1.58 -12.94
C ILE A 277 -12.66 1.77 -14.42
N ILE A 278 -11.75 2.42 -15.16
CA ILE A 278 -12.02 2.71 -16.58
C ILE A 278 -11.92 1.47 -17.46
N GLU A 279 -11.05 0.51 -17.13
CA GLU A 279 -10.90 -0.75 -17.87
C GLU A 279 -12.15 -1.65 -17.77
N THR A 280 -12.88 -1.57 -16.66
CA THR A 280 -14.12 -2.36 -16.47
C THR A 280 -15.34 -1.76 -17.18
N GLN A 281 -15.23 -0.52 -17.69
CA GLN A 281 -16.30 0.18 -18.39
C GLN A 281 -16.16 0.14 -19.92
N SER A 282 -15.00 -0.29 -20.44
CA SER A 282 -14.69 -0.40 -21.89
C SER A 282 -14.97 -1.78 -22.45
#